data_AF-A0A7V5BFB2-F1
#
_entry.id   AF-A0A7V5BFB2-F1
#
_cell.length_a   1.000
_cell.length_b   1.000
_cell.length_c   1.000
_cell.angle_alpha   90.00
_cell.angle_beta   90.00
_cell.angle_gamma   90.00
#
_symmetry.space_group_name_H-M   'P 1'
#
loop_
_entity.id
_entity.type
_entity.pdbx_description
1 polymer ?
#
loop_
_entity_poly.entity_id
_entity_poly.type
_entity_poly.pdbx_seq_one_letter_code
_entity_poly.pdbx_strand_id
1 'polypeptide(L)'
;MSFDSWNHIAVSRDGTTARLFINGALAQSSTDPDFVLSTPSSNAVNYGARYWGSYSRLLDGALDEMRYSDIARYTAPFSISTASAPHPTSGDNNAILLFNFDASDLANTTSANSYTATANGTLTYTNWDGLTEALPLPITYHRSLSVTTSGHTSKLSWATASEINNQGFEIQRSTDSKTWEKIGFVPGAGNSNKIQSYEFTDRQPASTNYYRLKQQDFDGHEKFSHIVSAFFAKANVSVYPNPVTDVLYVNSADESMAYRIFDITGKMMVAGTTNDGLVSVSSLSKGSYILNLTSKTGNLSLKFQVE
;
A
#
# COMPACT_ATOMS: atom_id res chain seq x y z
N MET A 1 35.15 17.24 -4.84
CA MET A 1 34.54 16.02 -4.26
C MET A 1 35.66 15.22 -3.63
N SER A 2 35.46 14.67 -2.45
CA SER A 2 36.40 13.73 -1.84
C SER A 2 36.32 12.38 -2.56
N PHE A 3 37.48 11.79 -2.86
CA PHE A 3 37.55 10.41 -3.33
C PHE A 3 37.07 9.45 -2.23
N ASP A 4 36.52 8.29 -2.61
CA ASP A 4 36.02 7.24 -1.71
C ASP A 4 34.95 7.66 -0.69
N SER A 5 34.04 8.56 -1.10
CA SER A 5 32.93 9.00 -0.25
C SER A 5 31.66 9.24 -1.07
N TRP A 6 30.51 8.95 -0.46
CA TRP A 6 29.22 9.28 -1.07
C TRP A 6 29.04 10.80 -1.12
N ASN A 7 28.68 11.30 -2.31
CA ASN A 7 28.35 12.70 -2.54
C ASN A 7 26.93 12.77 -3.09
N HIS A 8 26.13 13.70 -2.56
CA HIS A 8 24.81 13.97 -3.11
C HIS A 8 24.91 15.03 -4.21
N ILE A 9 24.42 14.70 -5.39
CA ILE A 9 24.41 15.59 -6.54
C ILE A 9 22.95 15.92 -6.90
N ALA A 10 22.62 17.20 -6.99
CA ALA A 10 21.31 17.63 -7.48
C ALA A 10 21.46 18.63 -8.62
N VAL A 11 20.66 18.44 -9.67
CA VAL A 11 20.54 19.37 -10.79
C VAL A 11 19.09 19.80 -10.89
N SER A 12 18.84 21.11 -11.01
CA SER A 12 17.48 21.66 -11.14
C SER A 12 17.43 22.77 -12.18
N ARG A 13 16.26 22.97 -12.79
CA ARG A 13 15.98 24.12 -13.66
C ARG A 13 14.58 24.65 -13.40
N ASP A 14 14.45 25.90 -12.99
CA ASP A 14 13.18 26.59 -12.71
C ASP A 14 12.67 27.40 -13.91
N GLY A 15 12.82 26.82 -15.12
CA GLY A 15 12.50 27.47 -16.39
C GLY A 15 13.66 28.30 -16.94
N THR A 16 14.21 29.24 -16.15
CA THR A 16 15.27 30.16 -16.62
C THR A 16 16.66 29.80 -16.14
N THR A 17 16.81 29.22 -14.94
CA THR A 17 18.13 29.03 -14.33
C THR A 17 18.38 27.57 -14.01
N ALA A 18 19.42 27.00 -14.61
CA ALA A 18 19.95 25.70 -14.24
C ALA A 18 20.90 25.84 -13.05
N ARG A 19 20.83 24.91 -12.08
CA ARG A 19 21.68 24.90 -10.88
C ARG A 19 22.22 23.49 -10.64
N LEU A 20 23.50 23.40 -10.29
CA LEU A 20 24.18 22.21 -9.81
C LEU A 20 24.51 22.39 -8.33
N PHE A 21 24.06 21.45 -7.51
CA PHE A 21 24.37 21.37 -6.09
C PHE A 21 25.22 20.14 -5.80
N ILE A 22 26.24 20.31 -4.97
CA ILE A 22 27.08 19.23 -4.45
C ILE A 22 26.99 19.28 -2.94
N ASN A 23 26.56 18.16 -2.34
CA ASN A 23 26.37 18.04 -0.91
C ASN A 23 25.48 19.17 -0.32
N GLY A 24 24.45 19.57 -1.07
CA GLY A 24 23.49 20.61 -0.66
C GLY A 24 23.96 22.04 -0.89
N ALA A 25 25.25 22.26 -1.14
CA ALA A 25 25.80 23.57 -1.48
C ALA A 25 25.68 23.85 -2.99
N LEU A 26 25.39 25.10 -3.36
CA LEU A 26 25.39 25.52 -4.77
C LEU A 26 26.81 25.48 -5.31
N ALA A 27 27.07 24.60 -6.27
CA ALA A 27 28.36 24.45 -6.92
C ALA A 27 28.46 25.30 -8.20
N GLN A 28 27.39 25.37 -8.98
CA GLN A 28 27.35 26.15 -10.23
C GLN A 28 25.91 26.53 -10.59
N SER A 29 25.74 27.63 -11.32
CA SER A 29 24.48 28.00 -11.97
C SER A 29 24.71 28.54 -13.38
N SER A 30 23.68 28.46 -14.22
CA SER A 30 23.67 29.01 -15.58
C SER A 30 22.27 29.50 -15.93
N THR A 31 22.20 30.63 -16.63
CA THR A 31 20.97 31.14 -17.26
C THR A 31 20.95 30.90 -18.77
N ASP A 32 21.84 30.02 -19.26
CA ASP A 32 21.93 29.69 -20.67
C ASP A 32 20.59 29.08 -21.15
N PRO A 33 19.91 29.73 -22.12
CA PRO A 33 18.65 29.21 -22.65
C PRO A 33 18.83 27.78 -23.20
N ASP A 34 20.01 27.47 -23.74
CA ASP A 34 20.35 26.22 -24.42
C ASP A 34 20.77 25.08 -23.49
N PHE A 35 20.57 25.19 -22.16
CA PHE A 35 20.65 24.04 -21.26
C PHE A 35 19.49 23.04 -21.51
N VAL A 36 19.46 22.47 -22.70
CA VAL A 36 18.42 21.57 -23.17
C VAL A 36 18.87 20.13 -22.87
N LEU A 37 18.17 19.44 -21.97
CA LEU A 37 18.36 18.00 -21.71
C LEU A 37 17.93 17.10 -22.89
N SER A 38 17.59 17.70 -24.04
CA SER A 38 17.20 17.02 -25.26
C SER A 38 17.95 17.63 -26.44
N THR A 39 18.92 16.90 -27.00
CA THR A 39 19.28 17.09 -28.40
C THR A 39 18.61 15.98 -29.22
N PRO A 40 18.18 16.25 -30.47
CA PRO A 40 17.16 15.42 -31.14
C PRO A 40 17.66 14.08 -31.68
N SER A 41 18.92 13.70 -31.46
CA SER A 41 19.54 12.55 -32.15
C SER A 41 19.69 11.27 -31.33
N SER A 42 19.37 11.26 -30.02
CA SER A 42 19.03 10.03 -29.28
C SER A 42 18.63 10.39 -27.85
N ASN A 43 17.38 10.09 -27.48
CA ASN A 43 16.69 10.60 -26.29
C ASN A 43 17.10 9.87 -24.99
N ALA A 44 18.38 9.90 -24.60
CA ALA A 44 18.84 9.37 -23.33
C ALA A 44 19.53 10.45 -22.48
N VAL A 45 19.01 10.70 -21.28
CA VAL A 45 19.80 11.35 -20.22
C VAL A 45 20.79 10.29 -19.73
N ASN A 46 22.08 10.52 -19.97
CA ASN A 46 23.12 9.57 -19.58
C ASN A 46 23.55 9.82 -18.15
N TYR A 47 23.58 8.76 -17.34
CA TYR A 47 24.09 8.77 -15.98
C TYR A 47 25.30 7.86 -15.90
N GLY A 48 26.35 8.31 -15.20
CA GLY A 48 27.56 7.52 -15.06
C GLY A 48 28.36 7.31 -16.36
N ALA A 49 28.01 7.98 -17.46
CA ALA A 49 28.74 7.90 -18.72
C ALA A 49 28.62 9.19 -19.51
N ARG A 50 29.72 9.62 -20.13
CA ARG A 50 29.74 10.65 -21.18
C ARG A 50 30.15 10.00 -22.49
N TYR A 51 29.29 10.13 -23.50
CA TYR A 51 29.58 9.76 -24.87
C TYR A 51 29.99 11.00 -25.67
N TRP A 52 31.20 10.99 -26.24
CA TRP A 52 31.64 12.03 -27.18
C TRP A 52 32.32 11.37 -28.39
N GLY A 53 31.55 11.18 -29.47
CA GLY A 53 32.03 10.46 -30.65
C GLY A 53 32.42 9.03 -30.28
N SER A 54 33.66 8.62 -30.59
CA SER A 54 34.20 7.29 -30.27
C SER A 54 34.73 7.15 -28.83
N TYR A 55 34.70 8.20 -28.03
CA TYR A 55 35.22 8.18 -26.66
C TYR A 55 34.08 8.06 -25.65
N SER A 56 34.12 7.01 -24.84
CA SER A 56 33.29 6.85 -23.64
C SER A 56 34.12 7.12 -22.40
N ARG A 57 33.70 8.06 -21.56
CA ARG A 57 34.20 8.18 -20.17
C ARG A 57 33.12 7.67 -19.24
N LEU A 58 33.41 6.59 -18.55
CA LEU A 58 32.53 6.01 -17.55
C LEU A 58 32.84 6.60 -16.18
N LEU A 59 31.83 6.68 -15.33
CA LEU A 59 31.99 6.92 -13.92
C LEU A 59 32.69 5.72 -13.32
N ASP A 60 33.84 5.99 -12.71
CA ASP A 60 34.56 5.03 -11.87
C ASP A 60 34.05 5.20 -10.44
N GLY A 61 32.93 4.54 -10.13
CA GLY A 61 32.23 4.68 -8.85
C GLY A 61 30.83 4.08 -8.84
N ALA A 62 30.20 4.09 -7.67
CA ALA A 62 28.84 3.63 -7.46
C ALA A 62 27.81 4.77 -7.61
N LEU A 63 26.61 4.43 -8.06
CA LEU A 63 25.42 5.29 -8.04
C LEU A 63 24.37 4.64 -7.15
N ASP A 64 23.59 5.47 -6.48
CA ASP A 64 22.50 5.04 -5.63
C ASP A 64 21.41 6.14 -5.59
N GLU A 65 20.17 5.76 -5.34
CA GLU A 65 19.03 6.65 -5.06
C GLU A 65 18.79 7.79 -6.08
N MET A 66 18.71 7.45 -7.36
CA MET A 66 18.50 8.45 -8.43
C MET A 66 17.02 8.80 -8.60
N ARG A 67 16.70 10.10 -8.50
CA ARG A 67 15.34 10.64 -8.66
C ARG A 67 15.25 11.64 -9.81
N TYR A 68 14.18 11.55 -10.59
CA TYR A 68 13.77 12.56 -11.57
C TYR A 68 12.43 13.19 -11.19
N SER A 69 12.20 14.46 -11.53
CA SER A 69 11.04 15.21 -11.05
C SER A 69 10.55 16.23 -12.06
N ASP A 70 9.25 16.52 -12.01
CA ASP A 70 8.57 17.51 -12.83
C ASP A 70 8.76 18.95 -12.32
N ILE A 71 9.22 19.10 -11.07
CA ILE A 71 9.54 20.39 -10.46
C ILE A 71 11.04 20.57 -10.20
N ALA A 72 11.48 21.83 -10.18
CA ALA A 72 12.77 22.22 -9.62
C ALA A 72 12.73 22.11 -8.09
N ARG A 73 13.15 20.96 -7.54
CA ARG A 73 13.12 20.70 -6.09
C ARG A 73 13.99 21.64 -5.26
N TYR A 74 15.09 22.11 -5.83
CA TYR A 74 16.05 22.97 -5.15
C TYR A 74 16.35 24.19 -6.02
N THR A 75 16.01 25.37 -5.54
CA THR A 75 16.35 26.66 -6.18
C THR A 75 17.36 27.46 -5.38
N ALA A 76 17.72 26.97 -4.19
CA ALA A 76 18.74 27.51 -3.28
C ALA A 76 19.48 26.36 -2.58
N PRO A 77 20.61 26.63 -1.90
CA PRO A 77 21.29 25.62 -1.09
C PRO A 77 20.36 24.97 -0.06
N PHE A 78 20.60 23.70 0.24
CA PHE A 78 19.77 22.89 1.12
C PHE A 78 20.60 22.00 2.04
N SER A 79 20.03 21.60 3.17
CA SER A 79 20.65 20.62 4.06
C SER A 79 20.31 19.22 3.62
N ILE A 80 21.30 18.33 3.62
CA ILE A 80 21.10 16.90 3.40
C ILE A 80 20.82 16.25 4.76
N SER A 81 19.73 15.50 4.85
CA SER A 81 19.49 14.64 6.00
C SER A 81 20.47 13.46 5.93
N THR A 82 21.36 13.35 6.91
CA THR A 82 22.33 12.24 7.05
C THR A 82 21.75 11.00 7.74
N ALA A 83 20.49 11.04 8.20
CA ALA A 83 19.78 9.81 8.51
C ALA A 83 19.75 8.99 7.22
N SER A 84 20.27 7.76 7.24
CA SER A 84 20.16 6.74 6.18
C SER A 84 18.88 7.00 5.41
N ALA A 85 19.00 7.68 4.27
CA ALA A 85 17.91 8.47 3.73
C ALA A 85 16.73 7.51 3.56
N PRO A 86 15.53 7.80 4.10
CA PRO A 86 14.39 7.01 3.72
C PRO A 86 14.33 7.10 2.20
N HIS A 87 14.39 5.94 1.53
CA HIS A 87 14.11 5.81 0.10
C HIS A 87 13.08 6.85 -0.28
N PRO A 88 13.23 7.58 -1.39
CA PRO A 88 12.23 8.53 -1.86
C PRO A 88 10.86 7.88 -1.79
N THR A 89 10.11 8.21 -0.73
CA THR A 89 8.97 7.38 -0.37
C THR A 89 7.92 7.55 -1.46
N SER A 90 7.18 6.49 -1.75
CA SER A 90 6.15 6.39 -2.79
C SER A 90 4.97 7.38 -2.66
N GLY A 91 5.09 8.44 -1.85
CA GLY A 91 4.15 9.56 -1.71
C GLY A 91 4.67 10.89 -2.28
N ASP A 92 5.81 10.90 -2.96
CA ASP A 92 6.33 12.08 -3.64
C ASP A 92 5.68 12.28 -5.01
N ASN A 93 4.56 12.98 -5.05
CA ASN A 93 3.79 13.23 -6.27
C ASN A 93 4.54 13.99 -7.37
N ASN A 94 5.66 14.64 -7.02
CA ASN A 94 6.48 15.38 -7.98
C ASN A 94 7.65 14.52 -8.50
N ALA A 95 7.79 13.27 -8.05
CA ALA A 95 8.79 12.34 -8.57
C ALA A 95 8.22 11.61 -9.79
N ILE A 96 8.87 11.78 -10.93
CA ILE A 96 8.50 11.08 -12.18
C ILE A 96 9.16 9.71 -12.23
N LEU A 97 10.41 9.61 -11.75
CA LEU A 97 11.22 8.40 -11.84
C LEU A 97 12.08 8.27 -10.59
N LEU A 98 12.23 7.04 -10.13
CA LEU A 98 13.04 6.70 -8.97
C LEU A 98 13.78 5.38 -9.24
N PHE A 99 15.09 5.39 -9.04
CA PHE A 99 15.95 4.21 -9.09
C PHE A 99 16.64 4.06 -7.74
N ASN A 100 16.34 2.97 -7.05
CA ASN A 100 16.93 2.69 -5.74
C ASN A 100 18.26 1.92 -5.85
N PHE A 101 18.59 1.37 -7.02
CA PHE A 101 19.82 0.58 -7.24
C PHE A 101 20.05 -0.54 -6.20
N ASP A 102 18.98 -1.06 -5.62
CA ASP A 102 19.02 -2.15 -4.65
C ASP A 102 19.39 -3.47 -5.34
N ALA A 103 19.97 -4.41 -4.61
CA ALA A 103 20.44 -5.69 -5.16
C ALA A 103 19.33 -6.52 -5.84
N SER A 104 18.06 -6.30 -5.52
CA SER A 104 16.91 -6.91 -6.22
C SER A 104 16.66 -6.34 -7.62
N ASP A 105 17.14 -5.12 -7.90
CA ASP A 105 16.93 -4.40 -9.16
C ASP A 105 18.08 -4.67 -10.17
N LEU A 106 19.15 -5.35 -9.72
CA LEU A 106 20.44 -5.49 -10.42
C LEU A 106 20.76 -6.93 -10.85
N ALA A 107 19.77 -7.74 -11.19
CA ALA A 107 19.98 -9.16 -11.48
C ALA A 107 20.89 -9.49 -12.70
N ASN A 108 21.45 -8.52 -13.44
CA ASN A 108 22.35 -8.85 -14.56
C ASN A 108 23.25 -7.71 -15.08
N THR A 109 24.18 -7.20 -14.26
CA THR A 109 25.19 -6.22 -14.72
C THR A 109 26.52 -6.89 -15.08
N THR A 110 26.63 -7.35 -16.32
CA THR A 110 27.94 -7.38 -17.01
C THR A 110 28.14 -6.07 -17.78
N SER A 111 29.40 -5.70 -17.98
CA SER A 111 29.96 -4.38 -18.31
C SER A 111 29.56 -3.70 -19.64
N ALA A 112 28.41 -3.99 -20.25
CA ALA A 112 28.05 -3.49 -21.59
C ALA A 112 26.57 -3.07 -21.77
N ASN A 113 25.84 -2.86 -20.69
CA ASN A 113 24.38 -2.86 -20.71
C ASN A 113 23.78 -1.44 -20.69
N SER A 114 22.87 -1.14 -21.62
CA SER A 114 22.14 0.14 -21.71
C SER A 114 20.70 -0.02 -21.20
N TYR A 115 20.35 0.73 -20.15
CA TYR A 115 18.98 0.80 -19.63
C TYR A 115 18.26 2.00 -20.24
N THR A 116 17.11 1.77 -20.87
CA THR A 116 16.27 2.84 -21.44
C THR A 116 14.96 2.93 -20.68
N ALA A 117 14.74 4.07 -20.00
CA ALA A 117 13.45 4.40 -19.43
C ALA A 117 12.61 5.17 -20.47
N THR A 118 11.40 4.69 -20.75
CA THR A 118 10.44 5.43 -21.60
C THR A 118 9.64 6.43 -20.77
N ALA A 119 9.05 7.43 -21.44
CA ALA A 119 8.27 8.52 -20.80
C ALA A 119 7.09 8.06 -19.92
N ASN A 120 6.73 6.77 -19.97
CA ASN A 120 5.67 6.15 -19.16
C ASN A 120 6.22 5.40 -17.93
N GLY A 121 7.49 5.57 -17.57
CA GLY A 121 8.13 4.89 -16.43
C GLY A 121 8.48 3.42 -16.69
N THR A 122 8.43 2.96 -17.94
CA THR A 122 8.79 1.58 -18.28
C THR A 122 10.29 1.46 -18.52
N LEU A 123 10.96 0.60 -17.74
CA LEU A 123 12.35 0.21 -17.97
C LEU A 123 12.41 -0.89 -19.01
N THR A 124 13.15 -0.62 -20.08
CA THR A 124 13.48 -1.60 -21.11
C THR A 124 14.99 -1.81 -21.09
N TYR A 125 15.40 -3.07 -21.11
CA TYR A 125 16.79 -3.44 -21.26
C TYR A 125 17.04 -3.81 -22.71
N THR A 126 18.14 -3.32 -23.29
CA THR A 126 18.61 -3.74 -24.62
C THR A 126 20.00 -4.32 -24.45
N ASN A 127 20.13 -5.62 -24.70
CA ASN A 127 21.44 -6.24 -24.84
C ASN A 127 22.07 -5.86 -26.19
N TRP A 128 23.39 -6.05 -26.31
CA TRP A 128 24.14 -5.73 -27.54
C TRP A 128 23.62 -6.46 -28.80
N ASP A 129 22.90 -7.57 -28.60
CA ASP A 129 22.24 -8.38 -29.63
C ASP A 129 20.83 -7.91 -30.02
N GLY A 130 20.33 -6.80 -29.46
CA GLY A 130 19.09 -6.14 -29.90
C GLY A 130 17.81 -6.88 -29.51
N LEU A 131 17.87 -7.80 -28.55
CA LEU A 131 16.71 -8.45 -27.96
C LEU A 131 16.18 -7.58 -26.82
N THR A 132 15.00 -7.01 -27.02
CA THR A 132 14.22 -6.35 -25.98
C THR A 132 13.42 -7.39 -25.20
N GLU A 133 13.86 -7.74 -23.99
CA GLU A 133 13.00 -8.39 -23.01
C GLU A 133 12.52 -7.37 -21.99
N ALA A 134 11.20 -7.32 -21.79
CA ALA A 134 10.59 -6.52 -20.75
C ALA A 134 10.89 -7.17 -19.41
N LEU A 135 11.69 -6.52 -18.56
CA LEU A 135 11.72 -6.89 -17.16
C LEU A 135 10.31 -6.66 -16.60
N PRO A 136 9.69 -7.63 -15.91
CA PRO A 136 8.43 -7.39 -15.22
C PRO A 136 8.69 -6.31 -14.18
N LEU A 137 8.22 -5.10 -14.48
CA LEU A 137 8.30 -4.00 -13.53
C LEU A 137 7.39 -4.32 -12.35
N PRO A 138 7.77 -3.93 -11.13
CA PRO A 138 6.80 -3.87 -10.04
C PRO A 138 5.62 -2.98 -10.49
N ILE A 139 4.39 -3.42 -10.23
CA ILE A 139 3.20 -2.60 -10.42
C ILE A 139 3.40 -1.23 -9.77
N THR A 140 3.09 -0.18 -10.54
CA THR A 140 3.02 1.19 -10.03
C THR A 140 1.58 1.47 -9.60
N TYR A 141 1.37 1.73 -8.32
CA TYR A 141 0.05 2.13 -7.82
C TYR A 141 -0.28 3.54 -8.33
N HIS A 142 -1.42 3.70 -9.01
CA HIS A 142 -2.00 5.00 -9.33
C HIS A 142 -2.69 5.61 -8.10
N ARG A 143 -3.30 4.74 -7.28
CA ARG A 143 -3.86 5.11 -5.98
C ARG A 143 -3.51 4.03 -4.98
N SER A 144 -2.72 4.41 -3.98
CA SER A 144 -2.39 3.57 -2.84
C SER A 144 -3.66 3.02 -2.16
N LEU A 145 -3.57 1.84 -1.56
CA LEU A 145 -4.63 1.27 -0.73
C LEU A 145 -5.18 2.31 0.25
N SER A 146 -6.49 2.46 0.30
CA SER A 146 -7.20 3.23 1.31
C SER A 146 -8.35 2.42 1.88
N VAL A 147 -8.78 2.78 3.09
CA VAL A 147 -9.94 2.18 3.74
C VAL A 147 -10.90 3.28 4.20
N THR A 148 -12.18 3.09 3.92
CA THR A 148 -13.26 3.91 4.47
C THR A 148 -14.21 3.01 5.27
N THR A 149 -14.78 3.55 6.34
CA THR A 149 -15.71 2.81 7.20
C THR A 149 -17.12 3.37 7.03
N SER A 150 -18.10 2.47 6.94
CA SER A 150 -19.51 2.82 6.94
C SER A 150 -20.29 1.76 7.71
N GLY A 151 -20.99 2.17 8.78
CA GLY A 151 -21.54 1.24 9.74
C GLY A 151 -20.45 0.33 10.32
N HIS A 152 -20.64 -0.98 10.22
CA HIS A 152 -19.66 -1.99 10.61
C HIS A 152 -19.06 -2.73 9.42
N THR A 153 -18.76 -1.96 8.37
CA THR A 153 -18.09 -2.47 7.18
C THR A 153 -16.86 -1.61 6.88
N SER A 154 -15.80 -2.25 6.41
CA SER A 154 -14.61 -1.57 5.88
C SER A 154 -14.59 -1.74 4.36
N LYS A 155 -14.64 -0.64 3.63
CA LYS A 155 -14.46 -0.63 2.19
C LYS A 155 -13.01 -0.26 1.88
N LEU A 156 -12.29 -1.20 1.26
CA LEU A 156 -10.93 -1.05 0.77
C LEU A 156 -10.96 -0.66 -0.70
N SER A 157 -10.12 0.30 -1.09
CA SER A 157 -10.03 0.79 -2.48
C SER A 157 -8.59 1.05 -2.87
N TRP A 158 -8.21 0.65 -4.08
CA TRP A 158 -6.88 0.93 -4.66
C TRP A 158 -6.97 1.08 -6.18
N ALA A 159 -5.90 1.53 -6.81
CA ALA A 159 -5.77 1.52 -8.26
C ALA A 159 -4.32 1.32 -8.70
N THR A 160 -4.14 0.60 -9.80
CA THR A 160 -2.85 0.40 -10.48
C THR A 160 -2.80 1.31 -11.71
N ALA A 161 -1.61 1.85 -12.03
CA ALA A 161 -1.40 2.64 -13.24
C ALA A 161 -1.12 1.72 -14.44
N SER A 162 -0.38 0.64 -14.20
CA SER A 162 -0.07 -0.43 -15.14
C SER A 162 0.07 -1.76 -14.39
N GLU A 163 -0.13 -2.85 -15.12
CA GLU A 163 -0.05 -4.22 -14.64
C GLU A 163 0.69 -5.06 -15.67
N ILE A 164 1.64 -5.86 -15.21
CA ILE A 164 2.35 -6.85 -16.01
C ILE A 164 2.31 -8.14 -15.20
N ASN A 165 1.88 -9.23 -15.83
CA ASN A 165 1.80 -10.55 -15.23
C ASN A 165 0.98 -10.65 -13.92
N ASN A 166 0.07 -9.70 -13.66
CA ASN A 166 -0.65 -9.59 -12.39
C ASN A 166 -1.80 -10.60 -12.30
N GLN A 167 -1.66 -11.64 -11.48
CA GLN A 167 -2.74 -12.57 -11.19
C GLN A 167 -3.83 -11.89 -10.34
N GLY A 168 -3.43 -11.05 -9.39
CA GLY A 168 -4.34 -10.24 -8.60
C GLY A 168 -3.86 -9.94 -7.19
N PHE A 169 -4.81 -9.60 -6.33
CA PHE A 169 -4.55 -9.10 -4.99
C PHE A 169 -5.23 -9.97 -3.95
N GLU A 170 -4.44 -10.60 -3.10
CA GLU A 170 -4.93 -11.20 -1.87
C GLU A 170 -5.10 -10.12 -0.81
N ILE A 171 -6.32 -10.02 -0.26
CA ILE A 171 -6.65 -9.07 0.78
C ILE A 171 -6.40 -9.74 2.11
N GLN A 172 -5.50 -9.15 2.89
CA GLN A 172 -5.13 -9.64 4.21
C GLN A 172 -5.60 -8.68 5.30
N ARG A 173 -6.09 -9.25 6.40
CA ARG A 173 -6.51 -8.54 7.60
C ARG A 173 -5.69 -9.01 8.80
N SER A 174 -5.50 -8.12 9.76
CA SER A 174 -4.87 -8.42 11.03
C SER A 174 -5.53 -7.60 12.14
N THR A 175 -5.61 -8.14 13.35
CA THR A 175 -6.07 -7.40 14.55
C THR A 175 -4.91 -6.88 15.40
N ASP A 176 -3.68 -7.31 15.12
CA ASP A 176 -2.46 -7.02 15.89
C ASP A 176 -1.30 -6.47 15.04
N SER A 177 -1.53 -6.29 13.73
CA SER A 177 -0.55 -5.92 12.68
C SER A 177 0.59 -6.92 12.44
N LYS A 178 0.54 -8.10 13.07
CA LYS A 178 1.61 -9.11 13.03
C LYS A 178 1.12 -10.41 12.40
N THR A 179 -0.05 -10.86 12.82
CA THR A 179 -0.69 -12.09 12.37
C THR A 179 -1.72 -11.75 11.32
N TRP A 180 -1.56 -12.26 10.10
CA TRP A 180 -2.37 -11.89 8.94
C TRP A 180 -3.22 -13.06 8.48
N GLU A 181 -4.52 -12.83 8.30
CA GLU A 181 -5.46 -13.78 7.69
C GLU A 181 -5.89 -13.30 6.31
N LYS A 182 -6.12 -14.24 5.39
CA LYS A 182 -6.70 -13.97 4.08
C LYS A 182 -8.21 -13.82 4.21
N ILE A 183 -8.73 -12.66 3.84
CA ILE A 183 -10.19 -12.38 3.85
C ILE A 183 -10.80 -12.31 2.45
N GLY A 184 -9.99 -12.27 1.40
CA GLY A 184 -10.48 -12.23 0.02
C GLY A 184 -9.37 -12.27 -1.02
N PHE A 185 -9.78 -12.37 -2.28
CA PHE A 185 -8.92 -12.22 -3.44
C PHE A 185 -9.67 -11.46 -4.53
N VAL A 186 -9.01 -10.47 -5.14
CA VAL A 186 -9.53 -9.71 -6.27
C VAL A 186 -8.62 -9.96 -7.46
N PRO A 187 -9.12 -10.59 -8.54
CA PRO A 187 -8.33 -10.81 -9.76
C PRO A 187 -7.80 -9.51 -10.35
N GLY A 188 -6.55 -9.54 -10.82
CA GLY A 188 -5.94 -8.46 -11.58
C GLY A 188 -6.38 -8.48 -13.05
N ALA A 189 -5.88 -7.53 -13.83
CA ALA A 189 -6.11 -7.48 -15.27
C ALA A 189 -5.12 -8.35 -16.07
N GLY A 190 -4.17 -9.03 -15.41
CA GLY A 190 -3.07 -9.74 -16.06
C GLY A 190 -2.04 -8.78 -16.63
N ASN A 191 -2.35 -8.20 -17.79
CA ASN A 191 -1.52 -7.17 -18.42
C ASN A 191 -2.38 -5.96 -18.79
N SER A 192 -2.00 -4.77 -18.32
CA SER A 192 -2.70 -3.52 -18.61
C SER A 192 -1.75 -2.33 -18.59
N ASN A 193 -1.89 -1.44 -19.55
CA ASN A 193 -1.26 -0.10 -19.53
C ASN A 193 -2.29 1.01 -19.24
N LYS A 194 -3.48 0.63 -18.77
CA LYS A 194 -4.57 1.53 -18.35
C LYS A 194 -4.74 1.43 -16.85
N ILE A 195 -5.20 2.55 -16.27
CA ILE A 195 -5.53 2.60 -14.84
C ILE A 195 -6.66 1.60 -14.55
N GLN A 196 -6.38 0.66 -13.64
CA GLN A 196 -7.38 -0.27 -13.14
C GLN A 196 -7.73 0.10 -11.70
N SER A 197 -9.02 0.22 -11.41
CA SER A 197 -9.52 0.51 -10.07
C SER A 197 -10.17 -0.73 -9.47
N TYR A 198 -9.88 -0.96 -8.20
CA TYR A 198 -10.32 -2.15 -7.48
C TYR A 198 -10.94 -1.76 -6.13
N GLU A 199 -11.88 -2.60 -5.69
CA GLU A 199 -12.56 -2.44 -4.42
C GLU A 199 -12.80 -3.80 -3.76
N PHE A 200 -12.76 -3.81 -2.43
CA PHE A 200 -13.13 -4.96 -1.62
C PHE A 200 -13.84 -4.49 -0.35
N THR A 201 -14.89 -5.20 0.07
CA THR A 201 -15.64 -4.84 1.30
C THR A 201 -15.53 -5.94 2.33
N ASP A 202 -14.88 -5.65 3.45
CA ASP A 202 -14.96 -6.46 4.66
C ASP A 202 -16.28 -6.14 5.39
N ARG A 203 -17.15 -7.15 5.50
CA ARG A 203 -18.47 -7.05 6.12
C ARG A 203 -18.48 -7.47 7.59
N GLN A 204 -17.39 -8.04 8.09
CA GLN A 204 -17.26 -8.49 9.48
C GLN A 204 -15.91 -8.07 10.07
N PRO A 205 -15.57 -6.77 10.02
CA PRO A 205 -14.36 -6.26 10.63
C PRO A 205 -14.41 -6.45 12.15
N ALA A 206 -13.24 -6.64 12.77
CA ALA A 206 -13.08 -6.59 14.22
C ALA A 206 -13.16 -5.14 14.74
N SER A 207 -12.97 -4.92 16.04
CA SER A 207 -12.87 -3.56 16.60
C SER A 207 -11.65 -2.79 16.11
N THR A 208 -10.53 -3.50 15.92
CA THR A 208 -9.29 -2.96 15.37
C THR A 208 -8.87 -3.82 14.21
N ASN A 209 -8.68 -3.20 13.05
CA ASN A 209 -8.30 -3.90 11.84
C ASN A 209 -7.13 -3.18 11.18
N TYR A 210 -6.17 -3.97 10.72
CA TYR A 210 -5.11 -3.58 9.83
C TYR A 210 -5.31 -4.35 8.53
N TYR A 211 -5.21 -3.68 7.40
CA TYR A 211 -5.34 -4.28 6.08
C TYR A 211 -4.09 -4.04 5.26
N ARG A 212 -3.74 -5.03 4.46
CA ARG A 212 -2.74 -4.91 3.40
C ARG A 212 -3.15 -5.77 2.20
N LEU A 213 -2.63 -5.42 1.04
CA LEU A 213 -2.71 -6.24 -0.15
C LEU A 213 -1.43 -7.06 -0.26
N LYS A 214 -1.59 -8.31 -0.64
CA LYS A 214 -0.52 -9.16 -1.15
C LYS A 214 -0.80 -9.37 -2.64
N GLN A 215 -0.11 -8.62 -3.48
CA GLN A 215 -0.12 -8.83 -4.92
C GLN A 215 0.55 -10.17 -5.24
N GLN A 216 -0.02 -10.89 -6.21
CA GLN A 216 0.50 -12.14 -6.74
C GLN A 216 0.58 -12.02 -8.25
N ASP A 217 1.71 -12.40 -8.81
CA ASP A 217 1.95 -12.48 -10.24
C ASP A 217 1.81 -13.94 -10.71
N PHE A 218 1.52 -14.20 -12.00
CA PHE A 218 1.31 -15.56 -12.50
C PHE A 218 2.57 -16.44 -12.46
N ASP A 219 3.75 -15.83 -12.36
CA ASP A 219 5.04 -16.50 -12.17
C ASP A 219 5.34 -16.81 -10.69
N GLY A 220 4.43 -16.46 -9.78
CA GLY A 220 4.55 -16.71 -8.34
C GLY A 220 5.30 -15.64 -7.56
N HIS A 221 5.67 -14.52 -8.19
CA HIS A 221 6.21 -13.37 -7.44
C HIS A 221 5.12 -12.69 -6.60
N GLU A 222 5.53 -12.17 -5.44
CA GLU A 222 4.62 -11.60 -4.45
C GLU A 222 5.14 -10.26 -3.93
N LYS A 223 4.24 -9.28 -3.78
CA LYS A 223 4.57 -7.96 -3.23
C LYS A 223 3.49 -7.48 -2.27
N PHE A 224 3.89 -6.85 -1.17
CA PHE A 224 2.95 -6.29 -0.20
C PHE A 224 2.75 -4.79 -0.39
N SER A 225 1.52 -4.31 -0.18
CA SER A 225 1.24 -2.88 -0.03
C SER A 225 1.64 -2.39 1.36
N HIS A 226 1.61 -1.07 1.54
CA HIS A 226 1.57 -0.48 2.87
C HIS A 226 0.30 -0.94 3.64
N ILE A 227 0.34 -0.75 4.96
CA ILE A 227 -0.76 -1.13 5.87
C ILE A 227 -1.68 0.07 6.09
N VAL A 228 -2.99 -0.16 6.01
CA VAL A 228 -4.02 0.81 6.42
C VAL A 228 -4.79 0.29 7.63
N SER A 229 -5.28 1.17 8.48
CA SER A 229 -6.02 0.79 9.70
C SER A 229 -7.46 1.27 9.68
N ALA A 230 -8.38 0.46 10.19
CA ALA A 230 -9.76 0.83 10.46
C ALA A 230 -10.16 0.46 11.89
N PHE A 231 -10.71 1.41 12.62
CA PHE A 231 -11.15 1.25 13.99
C PHE A 231 -12.68 1.36 14.06
N PHE A 232 -13.30 0.41 14.75
CA PHE A 232 -14.71 0.41 15.07
C PHE A 232 -14.87 0.48 16.58
N ALA A 233 -15.71 1.39 17.05
CA ALA A 233 -16.06 1.44 18.46
C ALA A 233 -16.63 0.07 18.85
N LYS A 234 -16.06 -0.52 19.91
CA LYS A 234 -16.58 -1.77 20.46
C LYS A 234 -17.97 -1.47 21.01
N ALA A 235 -18.98 -2.17 20.52
CA ALA A 235 -20.33 -2.03 21.05
C ALA A 235 -20.30 -2.42 22.54
N ASN A 236 -20.57 -1.46 23.43
CA ASN A 236 -20.75 -1.74 24.85
C ASN A 236 -22.13 -2.36 25.03
N VAL A 237 -22.23 -3.65 24.73
CA VAL A 237 -23.47 -4.41 24.92
C VAL A 237 -23.32 -5.28 26.16
N SER A 238 -24.20 -5.05 27.13
CA SER A 238 -24.27 -5.83 28.37
C SER A 238 -25.66 -6.39 28.56
N VAL A 239 -25.76 -7.47 29.34
CA VAL A 239 -27.03 -8.12 29.64
C VAL A 239 -27.25 -8.26 31.13
N TYR A 240 -28.47 -8.01 31.59
CA TYR A 240 -28.85 -8.11 32.99
C TYR A 240 -30.35 -8.42 33.12
N PRO A 241 -30.82 -8.95 34.25
CA PRO A 241 -30.00 -9.55 35.30
C PRO A 241 -29.34 -10.84 34.78
N ASN A 242 -28.25 -11.26 35.42
CA ASN A 242 -27.65 -12.57 35.21
C ASN A 242 -27.17 -13.04 36.59
N PRO A 243 -27.83 -14.02 37.23
CA PRO A 243 -28.89 -14.90 36.70
C PRO A 243 -30.24 -14.21 36.40
N VAL A 244 -31.06 -14.81 35.54
CA VAL A 244 -32.36 -14.29 35.08
C VAL A 244 -33.48 -15.32 35.25
N THR A 245 -34.69 -14.86 35.55
CA THR A 245 -35.89 -15.73 35.63
C THR A 245 -36.72 -15.65 34.35
N ASP A 246 -37.21 -14.46 33.98
CA ASP A 246 -38.18 -14.32 32.88
C ASP A 246 -37.69 -13.50 31.69
N VAL A 247 -36.99 -12.39 31.95
CA VAL A 247 -36.63 -11.40 30.93
C VAL A 247 -35.20 -10.91 31.14
N LEU A 248 -34.42 -10.99 30.08
CA LEU A 248 -33.07 -10.44 29.98
C LEU A 248 -33.14 -9.07 29.28
N TYR A 249 -32.59 -8.06 29.93
CA TYR A 249 -32.40 -6.71 29.39
C TYR A 249 -31.04 -6.63 28.70
N VAL A 250 -31.04 -6.16 27.46
CA VAL A 250 -29.86 -5.91 26.65
C VAL A 250 -29.62 -4.40 26.64
N ASN A 251 -28.59 -3.94 27.35
CA ASN A 251 -28.13 -2.56 27.25
C ASN A 251 -27.27 -2.42 26.00
N SER A 252 -27.74 -1.68 25.01
CA SER A 252 -27.06 -1.45 23.73
C SER A 252 -27.42 -0.07 23.19
N ALA A 253 -26.54 0.49 22.37
CA ALA A 253 -26.85 1.69 21.57
C ALA A 253 -27.83 1.39 20.42
N ASP A 254 -27.98 0.12 20.03
CA ASP A 254 -28.95 -0.29 19.02
C ASP A 254 -30.33 -0.49 19.67
N GLU A 255 -31.34 0.22 19.14
CA GLU A 255 -32.75 0.10 19.58
C GLU A 255 -33.32 -1.32 19.37
N SER A 256 -32.80 -2.06 18.37
CA SER A 256 -33.26 -3.40 18.03
C SER A 256 -32.12 -4.26 17.51
N MET A 257 -32.00 -5.48 18.05
CA MET A 257 -30.94 -6.44 17.73
C MET A 257 -31.55 -7.81 17.48
N ALA A 258 -31.09 -8.52 16.44
CA ALA A 258 -31.45 -9.93 16.28
C ALA A 258 -30.70 -10.76 17.33
N TYR A 259 -31.36 -11.76 17.90
CA TYR A 259 -30.77 -12.63 18.92
C TYR A 259 -31.02 -14.12 18.63
N ARG A 260 -30.10 -14.95 19.11
CA ARG A 260 -30.21 -16.42 19.12
C ARG A 260 -29.68 -16.94 20.45
N ILE A 261 -30.43 -17.83 21.10
CA ILE A 261 -30.06 -18.49 22.35
C ILE A 261 -29.76 -19.95 22.06
N PHE A 262 -28.63 -20.41 22.59
CA PHE A 262 -28.16 -21.79 22.49
C PHE A 262 -27.98 -22.39 23.88
N ASP A 263 -28.24 -23.69 24.03
CA ASP A 263 -27.78 -24.43 25.20
C ASP A 263 -26.25 -24.67 25.16
N ILE A 264 -25.69 -25.21 26.24
CA ILE A 264 -24.25 -25.51 26.31
C ILE A 264 -23.76 -26.56 25.30
N THR A 265 -24.67 -27.31 24.68
CA THR A 265 -24.34 -28.29 23.63
C THR A 265 -24.35 -27.66 22.24
N GLY A 266 -24.70 -26.37 22.14
CA GLY A 266 -24.81 -25.64 20.88
C GLY A 266 -26.15 -25.81 20.18
N LYS A 267 -27.15 -26.44 20.82
CA LYS A 267 -28.51 -26.54 20.25
C LYS A 267 -29.22 -25.20 20.39
N MET A 268 -29.76 -24.70 19.28
CA MET A 268 -30.55 -23.48 19.27
C MET A 268 -31.89 -23.70 19.99
N MET A 269 -32.18 -22.87 20.98
CA MET A 269 -33.37 -22.93 21.80
C MET A 269 -34.41 -21.90 21.39
N VAL A 270 -33.97 -20.65 21.17
CA VAL A 270 -34.83 -19.51 20.83
C VAL A 270 -34.09 -18.58 19.87
N ALA A 271 -34.81 -17.95 18.95
CA ALA A 271 -34.31 -16.86 18.14
C ALA A 271 -35.39 -15.79 17.96
N GLY A 272 -34.98 -14.54 17.81
CA GLY A 272 -35.92 -13.44 17.63
C GLY A 272 -35.20 -12.11 17.43
N THR A 273 -35.94 -11.03 17.65
CA THR A 273 -35.42 -9.67 17.66
C THR A 273 -35.77 -9.04 19.00
N THR A 274 -34.86 -8.26 19.59
CA THR A 274 -35.14 -7.55 20.83
C THR A 274 -36.28 -6.54 20.61
N ASN A 275 -37.15 -6.43 21.60
CA ASN A 275 -38.20 -5.41 21.66
C ASN A 275 -37.79 -4.41 22.75
N ASP A 276 -37.32 -3.22 22.38
CA ASP A 276 -36.72 -2.24 23.32
C ASP A 276 -35.65 -2.86 24.25
N GLY A 277 -34.75 -3.65 23.66
CA GLY A 277 -33.68 -4.34 24.40
C GLY A 277 -34.14 -5.54 25.24
N LEU A 278 -35.40 -5.96 25.17
CA LEU A 278 -35.92 -7.10 25.94
C LEU A 278 -35.77 -8.43 25.19
N VAL A 279 -35.32 -9.46 25.91
CA VAL A 279 -35.28 -10.86 25.45
C VAL A 279 -36.03 -11.74 26.47
N SER A 280 -37.09 -12.42 26.03
CA SER A 280 -37.84 -13.35 26.88
C SER A 280 -37.12 -14.70 26.96
N VAL A 281 -36.91 -15.17 28.19
CA VAL A 281 -36.25 -16.45 28.50
C VAL A 281 -37.14 -17.39 29.31
N SER A 282 -38.38 -17.01 29.58
CA SER A 282 -39.34 -17.79 30.40
C SER A 282 -39.67 -19.17 29.85
N SER A 283 -39.42 -19.43 28.56
CA SER A 283 -39.58 -20.74 27.93
C SER A 283 -38.37 -21.67 28.15
N LEU A 284 -37.26 -21.15 28.68
CA LEU A 284 -36.05 -21.91 28.95
C LEU A 284 -36.13 -22.60 30.31
N SER A 285 -35.57 -23.81 30.38
CA SER A 285 -35.40 -24.51 31.65
C SER A 285 -34.23 -23.90 32.44
N LYS A 286 -34.16 -24.16 33.74
CA LYS A 286 -33.03 -23.73 34.58
C LYS A 286 -31.72 -24.29 34.02
N GLY A 287 -30.71 -23.44 33.85
CA GLY A 287 -29.45 -23.85 33.23
C GLY A 287 -28.57 -22.71 32.72
N SER A 288 -27.44 -23.06 32.10
CA SER A 288 -26.56 -22.11 31.44
C SER A 288 -26.82 -22.06 29.93
N TYR A 289 -26.79 -20.87 29.36
CA TYR A 289 -27.07 -20.62 27.95
C TYR A 289 -26.07 -19.64 27.35
N ILE A 290 -25.94 -19.67 26.02
CA ILE A 290 -25.21 -18.67 25.23
C ILE A 290 -26.19 -17.85 24.42
N LEU A 291 -26.14 -16.52 24.60
CA LEU A 291 -26.87 -15.54 23.83
C LEU A 291 -25.94 -14.94 22.76
N ASN A 292 -26.31 -15.11 21.50
CA ASN A 292 -25.70 -14.41 20.38
C ASN A 292 -26.59 -13.23 19.96
N LEU A 293 -26.02 -12.03 19.95
CA LEU A 293 -26.66 -10.78 19.52
C LEU A 293 -26.02 -10.32 18.21
N THR A 294 -26.84 -9.84 17.29
CA THR A 294 -26.41 -9.23 16.02
C THR A 294 -26.83 -7.76 16.03
N SER A 295 -25.81 -6.90 16.12
CA SER A 295 -25.88 -5.43 16.05
C SER A 295 -25.66 -4.95 14.61
N LYS A 296 -26.05 -3.70 14.32
CA LYS A 296 -25.50 -2.96 13.17
C LYS A 296 -23.97 -2.84 13.24
N THR A 297 -23.42 -2.93 14.45
CA THR A 297 -22.00 -2.84 14.82
C THR A 297 -21.33 -4.19 15.10
N GLY A 298 -21.89 -5.30 14.61
CA GLY A 298 -21.25 -6.62 14.69
C GLY A 298 -21.98 -7.64 15.57
N ASN A 299 -21.41 -8.84 15.70
CA ASN A 299 -21.98 -9.91 16.51
C ASN A 299 -21.31 -9.99 17.89
N LEU A 300 -22.09 -10.28 18.93
CA LEU A 300 -21.61 -10.49 20.29
C LEU A 300 -22.18 -11.79 20.86
N SER A 301 -21.35 -12.54 21.59
CA SER A 301 -21.76 -13.74 22.32
C SER A 301 -21.55 -13.57 23.82
N LEU A 302 -22.58 -13.83 24.62
CA LEU A 302 -22.58 -13.70 26.08
C LEU A 302 -23.13 -14.97 26.72
N LYS A 303 -22.58 -15.37 27.87
CA LYS A 303 -23.10 -16.47 28.68
C LYS A 303 -24.03 -15.91 29.77
N PHE A 304 -25.17 -16.55 29.97
CA PHE A 304 -26.09 -16.22 31.07
C PHE A 304 -26.69 -17.47 31.72
N GLN A 305 -27.27 -17.31 32.91
CA GLN A 305 -27.90 -18.39 33.68
C GLN A 305 -29.39 -18.11 33.88
N VAL A 306 -30.22 -19.15 33.70
CA VAL A 306 -31.66 -19.14 33.99
C VAL A 306 -31.91 -19.83 35.33
N GLU A 307 -32.66 -19.16 36.22
CA GLU A 307 -33.05 -19.65 37.56
C GLU A 307 -34.53 -19.98 37.70
#